data_AF-A0A945DHD5-F1
#
_entry.id   AF-A0A945DHD5-F1
#
_cell.length_a   1.000
_cell.length_b   1.000
_cell.length_c   1.000
_cell.angle_alpha   90.00
_cell.angle_beta   90.00
_cell.angle_gamma   90.00
#
_symmetry.space_group_name_H-M   'P 1'
#
loop_
_entity.id
_entity.type
_entity.pdbx_description
1 polymer ?
#
loop_
_entity_poly.entity_id
_entity_poly.type
_entity_poly.pdbx_seq_one_letter_code
_entity_poly.pdbx_strand_id
1 'polypeptide(L)'
;MKKYVLFFVLLFLGHQGYSGFDFFSEGYFEVYDGCYFKKCPPGVFFARVSAGLQPNATAEEKAVSEKIIANLRRLDLSNQQLSEFPLVITELVNLSTLILSGCGISTLPDEIGKLTKLYSLKLQNNPITKFPDEIGKLTDLHFLDISNCKLTEFPENILNLVKLQKLNAAQNSIKSLPLGFGKLNISELCLSNNCFFEFPREILSLRYVRYIGFAYNNIAFLPHDMWRLSRSKCYNSWVTLNLCGNKLTHLQEQERDFLKEIKISLGENPLPGLEHNPNSGLISSIFLLPPKARKEYVKMVMENFHHDSDGRPKSR
;
A
#
# COMPACT_ATOMS: atom_id res chain seq x y z
N MET A 1 24.10 26.04 -7.17
CA MET A 1 22.81 25.72 -6.51
C MET A 1 21.97 26.98 -6.42
N LYS A 2 20.92 27.13 -7.22
CA LYS A 2 19.99 28.27 -7.07
C LYS A 2 18.97 27.91 -6.00
N LYS A 3 19.11 28.50 -4.81
CA LYS A 3 18.08 28.46 -3.76
C LYS A 3 16.92 29.34 -4.23
N TYR A 4 15.85 28.73 -4.72
CA TYR A 4 14.60 29.45 -4.92
C TYR A 4 13.85 29.43 -3.60
N VAL A 5 13.83 30.58 -2.93
CA VAL A 5 12.94 30.81 -1.77
C VAL A 5 11.53 30.95 -2.34
N LEU A 6 10.80 29.85 -2.42
CA LEU A 6 9.39 29.87 -2.77
C LEU A 6 8.60 30.09 -1.48
N PHE A 7 8.03 31.28 -1.31
CA PHE A 7 7.04 31.54 -0.26
C PHE A 7 5.91 30.50 -0.37
N PHE A 8 5.40 29.99 0.75
CA PHE A 8 4.13 29.27 0.79
C PHE A 8 3.18 30.13 1.60
N VAL A 9 2.02 30.48 1.05
CA VAL A 9 0.92 30.95 1.89
C VAL A 9 0.27 29.68 2.40
N LEU A 10 0.37 29.44 3.71
CA LEU A 10 -0.17 28.30 4.42
C LEU A 10 -1.50 28.73 5.04
N LEU A 11 -2.61 28.08 4.64
CA LEU A 11 -3.87 28.20 5.37
C LEU A 11 -3.98 27.00 6.30
N PHE A 12 -3.81 27.24 7.60
CA PHE A 12 -4.31 26.37 8.65
C PHE A 12 -5.84 26.51 8.65
N LEU A 13 -6.58 25.48 8.25
CA LEU A 13 -8.00 25.41 8.59
C LEU A 13 -8.12 24.82 9.99
N GLY A 14 -7.92 25.68 10.99
CA GLY A 14 -8.41 25.44 12.33
C GLY A 14 -9.91 25.71 12.36
N HIS A 15 -10.73 24.68 12.41
CA HIS A 15 -12.08 24.86 12.96
C HIS A 15 -11.96 24.90 14.48
N GLN A 16 -12.43 26.03 15.04
CA GLN A 16 -12.69 26.38 16.45
C GLN A 16 -11.86 27.57 16.94
N GLY A 17 -12.39 28.78 16.64
CA GLY A 17 -12.35 29.95 17.52
C GLY A 17 -10.99 30.40 18.07
N TYR A 18 -10.11 30.93 17.23
CA TYR A 18 -9.08 31.87 17.68
C TYR A 18 -8.89 32.97 16.63
N SER A 19 -9.27 34.20 16.99
CA SER A 19 -8.92 35.42 16.26
C SER A 19 -7.47 35.78 16.56
N GLY A 20 -6.57 35.51 15.61
CA GLY A 20 -5.17 35.88 15.72
C GLY A 20 -4.34 35.17 14.66
N PHE A 21 -4.15 35.82 13.51
CA PHE A 21 -3.23 35.34 12.48
C PHE A 21 -1.80 35.76 12.82
N ASP A 22 -1.06 34.89 13.51
CA ASP A 22 0.38 35.02 13.64
C ASP A 22 1.09 34.16 12.58
N PHE A 23 1.70 34.85 11.63
CA PHE A 23 2.60 34.30 10.62
C PHE A 23 3.92 33.87 11.26
N PHE A 24 3.98 32.71 11.93
CA PHE A 24 5.27 32.12 12.29
C PHE A 24 5.26 30.60 12.26
N SER A 25 5.84 30.03 11.20
CA SER A 25 6.96 29.09 11.33
C SER A 25 7.51 28.74 9.95
N GLU A 26 8.81 28.97 9.79
CA GLU A 26 9.60 28.55 8.64
C GLU A 26 9.68 27.01 8.61
N GLY A 27 8.70 26.37 7.98
CA GLY A 27 8.77 24.95 7.64
C GLY A 27 9.64 24.76 6.39
N TYR A 28 10.82 24.17 6.54
CA TYR A 28 11.67 23.79 5.41
C TYR A 28 11.00 22.66 4.60
N PHE A 29 10.66 22.94 3.34
CA PHE A 29 10.39 21.88 2.35
C PHE A 29 11.70 21.55 1.64
N GLU A 30 12.16 20.31 1.75
CA GLU A 30 13.20 19.81 0.85
C GLU A 30 12.59 19.60 -0.54
N VAL A 31 12.58 20.66 -1.34
CA VAL A 31 12.32 20.60 -2.78
C VAL A 31 13.61 20.12 -3.45
N TYR A 32 13.74 18.81 -3.62
CA TYR A 32 14.82 18.27 -4.45
C TYR A 32 14.43 18.46 -5.93
N ASP A 33 15.26 19.16 -6.70
CA ASP A 33 15.13 19.35 -8.16
C ASP A 33 13.80 19.91 -8.70
N GLY A 34 13.01 20.61 -7.88
CA GLY A 34 11.75 21.23 -8.32
C GLY A 34 10.62 20.25 -8.66
N CYS A 35 10.81 18.95 -8.44
CA CYS A 35 9.88 17.88 -8.86
C CYS A 35 9.41 16.97 -7.71
N TYR A 36 9.95 17.15 -6.50
CA TYR A 36 9.76 16.22 -5.36
C TYR A 36 9.47 16.98 -4.05
N PHE A 37 8.37 16.64 -3.37
CA PHE A 37 8.18 16.91 -1.94
C PHE A 37 8.36 15.61 -1.16
N LYS A 38 9.43 15.51 -0.35
CA LYS A 38 9.78 14.26 0.34
C LYS A 38 8.96 14.03 1.62
N LYS A 39 8.60 15.09 2.36
CA LYS A 39 7.75 15.02 3.55
C LYS A 39 7.21 16.42 3.88
N CYS A 40 5.90 16.60 3.92
CA CYS A 40 5.31 17.84 4.44
C CYS A 40 5.32 17.82 5.99
N PRO A 41 5.70 18.92 6.67
CA PRO A 41 5.56 19.03 8.12
C PRO A 41 4.09 18.91 8.55
N PRO A 42 3.78 18.36 9.75
CA PRO A 42 2.41 18.30 10.28
C PRO A 42 1.71 19.67 10.27
N GLY A 43 0.47 19.72 9.77
CA GLY A 43 -0.35 20.94 9.72
C GLY A 43 -0.14 21.81 8.49
N VAL A 44 0.75 21.41 7.57
CA VAL A 44 0.97 22.15 6.32
C VAL A 44 0.07 21.62 5.21
N PHE A 45 -0.82 22.49 4.73
CA PHE A 45 -1.67 22.23 3.56
C PHE A 45 -1.18 22.94 2.29
N PHE A 46 -1.44 22.31 1.14
CA PHE A 46 -1.15 22.78 -0.22
C PHE A 46 -2.02 23.98 -0.65
N ALA A 47 -2.01 25.07 0.10
CA ALA A 47 -2.87 26.22 -0.15
C ALA A 47 -2.53 26.99 -1.45
N ARG A 48 -1.28 26.90 -1.96
CA ARG A 48 -0.87 27.61 -3.18
C ARG A 48 -1.37 27.00 -4.49
N VAL A 49 -1.42 25.67 -4.61
CA VAL A 49 -1.99 25.02 -5.81
C VAL A 49 -3.49 25.34 -5.89
N SER A 50 -4.19 25.28 -4.75
CA SER A 50 -5.61 25.66 -4.69
C SER A 50 -5.84 27.15 -4.96
N ALA A 51 -4.92 28.02 -4.55
CA ALA A 51 -5.04 29.46 -4.78
C ALA A 51 -4.94 29.82 -6.26
N GLY A 52 -3.96 29.28 -7.01
CA GLY A 52 -3.83 29.55 -8.45
C GLY A 52 -4.92 28.95 -9.33
N LEU A 53 -5.72 28.02 -8.80
CA LEU A 53 -6.91 27.47 -9.46
C LEU A 53 -8.17 28.34 -9.27
N GLN A 54 -8.13 29.36 -8.41
CA GLN A 54 -9.27 30.26 -8.21
C GLN A 54 -9.43 31.27 -9.38
N PRO A 55 -10.66 31.69 -9.72
CA PRO A 55 -10.90 32.64 -10.80
C PRO A 55 -10.16 33.98 -10.63
N ASN A 56 -10.01 34.43 -9.39
CA ASN A 56 -9.40 35.69 -8.98
C ASN A 56 -7.90 35.60 -8.69
N ALA A 57 -7.25 34.47 -8.95
CA ALA A 57 -5.82 34.31 -8.70
C ALA A 57 -4.98 35.28 -9.54
N THR A 58 -3.92 35.82 -8.94
CA THR A 58 -2.95 36.67 -9.62
C THR A 58 -2.22 35.91 -10.73
N ALA A 59 -1.67 36.63 -11.71
CA ALA A 59 -0.90 36.01 -12.79
C ALA A 59 0.30 35.18 -12.26
N GLU A 60 0.93 35.65 -11.18
CA GLU A 60 2.03 34.95 -10.52
C GLU A 60 1.57 33.64 -9.85
N GLU A 61 0.44 33.66 -9.14
CA GLU A 61 -0.13 32.47 -8.51
C GLU A 61 -0.56 31.41 -9.53
N LYS A 62 -1.13 31.84 -10.65
CA LYS A 62 -1.47 30.97 -11.79
C LYS A 62 -0.21 30.33 -12.37
N ALA A 63 0.81 31.13 -12.69
CA ALA A 63 2.06 30.63 -13.27
C ALA A 63 2.79 29.63 -12.34
N VAL A 64 2.80 29.89 -11.03
CA VAL A 64 3.37 28.96 -10.05
C VAL A 64 2.57 27.66 -9.98
N SER A 65 1.24 27.73 -9.97
CA SER A 65 0.37 26.55 -9.90
C SER A 65 0.50 25.68 -11.14
N GLU A 66 0.49 26.28 -12.34
CA GLU A 66 0.76 25.58 -13.60
C GLU A 66 2.12 24.87 -13.58
N LYS A 67 3.16 25.53 -13.07
CA LYS A 67 4.49 24.93 -12.95
C LYS A 67 4.48 23.74 -11.99
N ILE A 68 3.78 23.82 -10.86
CA ILE A 68 3.67 22.71 -9.90
C ILE A 68 2.91 21.55 -10.54
N ILE A 69 1.74 21.79 -11.12
CA ILE A 69 0.90 20.77 -11.78
C ILE A 69 1.68 20.06 -12.91
N ALA A 70 2.46 20.82 -13.68
CA ALA A 70 3.27 20.28 -14.77
C ALA A 70 4.46 19.42 -14.30
N ASN A 71 5.07 19.73 -13.14
CA ASN A 71 6.36 19.16 -12.75
C ASN A 71 6.33 18.25 -11.52
N LEU A 72 5.30 18.32 -10.67
CA LEU A 72 5.28 17.51 -9.47
C LEU A 72 5.09 16.02 -9.84
N ARG A 73 6.00 15.18 -9.34
CA ARG A 73 5.98 13.72 -9.59
C ARG A 73 5.78 12.90 -8.33
N ARG A 74 6.17 13.43 -7.17
CA ARG A 74 6.05 12.74 -5.89
C ARG A 74 5.49 13.68 -4.83
N LEU A 75 4.46 13.20 -4.14
CA LEU A 75 3.81 13.89 -3.04
C LEU A 75 3.72 12.97 -1.83
N ASP A 76 4.34 13.38 -0.73
CA ASP A 76 4.26 12.70 0.57
C ASP A 76 3.63 13.61 1.62
N LEU A 77 2.41 13.22 2.00
CA LEU A 77 1.56 13.84 3.01
C LEU A 77 1.34 12.90 4.19
N SER A 78 2.24 11.93 4.43
CA SER A 78 2.07 10.97 5.51
C SER A 78 1.96 11.64 6.89
N ASN A 79 1.08 11.10 7.73
CA ASN A 79 0.82 11.53 9.10
C ASN A 79 0.29 12.97 9.23
N GLN A 80 -0.37 13.47 8.19
CA GLN A 80 -1.10 14.74 8.24
C GLN A 80 -2.54 14.50 8.72
N GLN A 81 -3.09 15.36 9.57
CA GLN A 81 -4.49 15.21 10.01
C GLN A 81 -5.45 15.74 8.94
N LEU A 82 -5.60 15.01 7.83
CA LEU A 82 -6.44 15.44 6.71
C LEU A 82 -7.92 15.16 6.96
N SER A 83 -8.26 14.02 7.59
CA SER A 83 -9.63 13.49 7.80
C SER A 83 -10.40 13.16 6.52
N GLU A 84 -10.19 13.92 5.46
CA GLU A 84 -10.74 13.75 4.12
C GLU A 84 -9.63 13.82 3.07
N PHE A 85 -9.88 13.28 1.87
CA PHE A 85 -8.95 13.39 0.76
C PHE A 85 -8.98 14.82 0.17
N PRO A 86 -7.85 15.53 0.07
CA PRO A 86 -7.83 16.86 -0.55
C PRO A 86 -8.02 16.78 -2.07
N LEU A 87 -9.18 17.21 -2.58
CA LEU A 87 -9.53 17.15 -4.01
C LEU A 87 -8.50 17.83 -4.92
N VAL A 88 -7.81 18.88 -4.45
CA VAL A 88 -6.74 19.55 -5.19
C VAL A 88 -5.61 18.61 -5.63
N ILE A 89 -5.38 17.50 -4.92
CA ILE A 89 -4.37 16.50 -5.31
C ILE A 89 -4.72 15.88 -6.66
N THR A 90 -6.01 15.77 -7.00
CA THR A 90 -6.48 15.16 -8.26
C THR A 90 -6.14 15.99 -9.50
N GLU A 91 -5.80 17.27 -9.32
CA GLU A 91 -5.32 18.16 -10.38
C GLU A 91 -3.83 17.95 -10.69
N LEU A 92 -3.09 17.24 -9.83
CA LEU A 92 -1.68 16.92 -10.02
C LEU A 92 -1.50 15.70 -10.91
N VAL A 93 -2.04 15.77 -12.14
CA VAL A 93 -2.17 14.65 -13.10
C VAL A 93 -0.85 14.00 -13.53
N ASN A 94 0.29 14.63 -13.23
CA ASN A 94 1.60 14.07 -13.48
C ASN A 94 2.22 13.35 -12.28
N LEU A 95 1.51 13.21 -11.16
CA LEU A 95 1.98 12.45 -10.02
C LEU A 95 2.24 11.00 -10.41
N SER A 96 3.44 10.55 -10.09
CA SER A 96 3.88 9.16 -10.17
C SER A 96 3.84 8.47 -8.81
N THR A 97 4.00 9.21 -7.71
CA THR A 97 3.98 8.66 -6.35
C THR A 97 3.15 9.54 -5.44
N LEU A 98 2.15 8.94 -4.79
CA LEU A 98 1.32 9.60 -3.78
C LEU A 98 1.35 8.79 -2.48
N ILE A 99 1.75 9.44 -1.40
CA ILE A 99 1.84 8.86 -0.05
C ILE A 99 0.94 9.67 0.88
N LEU A 100 -0.11 9.02 1.37
CA LEU A 100 -1.13 9.57 2.25
C LEU A 100 -1.27 8.71 3.51
N SER A 101 -0.22 8.00 3.91
CA SER A 101 -0.23 7.06 5.02
C SER A 101 -0.59 7.75 6.34
N GLY A 102 -1.50 7.21 7.14
CA GLY A 102 -1.80 7.73 8.47
C GLY A 102 -2.47 9.11 8.48
N CYS A 103 -3.28 9.43 7.46
CA CYS A 103 -3.89 10.75 7.32
C CYS A 103 -5.30 10.91 7.91
N GLY A 104 -5.88 9.83 8.41
CA GLY A 104 -7.27 9.80 8.88
C GLY A 104 -8.31 9.81 7.75
N ILE A 105 -7.92 9.58 6.50
CA ILE A 105 -8.81 9.60 5.34
C ILE A 105 -9.82 8.44 5.42
N SER A 106 -11.11 8.75 5.39
CA SER A 106 -12.18 7.75 5.46
C SER A 106 -12.69 7.27 4.10
N THR A 107 -12.56 8.11 3.06
CA THR A 107 -13.00 7.81 1.69
C THR A 107 -12.03 8.39 0.68
N LEU A 108 -11.98 7.79 -0.52
CA LEU A 108 -11.33 8.38 -1.68
C LEU A 108 -12.40 8.91 -2.64
N PRO A 109 -12.16 10.07 -3.28
CA PRO A 109 -13.08 10.63 -4.26
C PRO A 109 -12.90 9.94 -5.62
N ASP A 110 -13.95 9.97 -6.44
CA ASP A 110 -13.93 9.40 -7.80
C ASP A 110 -12.85 10.08 -8.67
N GLU A 111 -12.56 11.36 -8.41
CA GLU A 111 -11.52 12.12 -9.09
C GLU A 111 -10.11 11.54 -8.90
N ILE A 112 -9.88 10.60 -7.96
CA ILE A 112 -8.62 9.85 -7.89
C ILE A 112 -8.26 9.23 -9.24
N GLY A 113 -9.27 8.83 -10.03
CA GLY A 113 -9.08 8.27 -11.37
C GLY A 113 -8.44 9.22 -12.40
N LYS A 114 -8.34 10.53 -12.10
CA LYS A 114 -7.59 11.49 -12.94
C LYS A 114 -6.08 11.23 -12.89
N LEU A 115 -5.57 10.64 -11.83
CA LEU A 115 -4.13 10.43 -11.57
C LEU A 115 -3.57 9.22 -12.33
N THR A 116 -3.87 9.13 -13.62
CA THR A 116 -3.60 7.97 -14.49
C THR A 116 -2.13 7.59 -14.62
N LYS A 117 -1.20 8.52 -14.30
CA LYS A 117 0.26 8.30 -14.29
C LYS A 117 0.81 7.79 -12.94
N LEU A 118 -0.06 7.56 -11.94
CA LEU A 118 0.38 7.04 -10.65
C LEU A 118 0.98 5.66 -10.81
N TYR A 119 2.23 5.55 -10.39
CA TYR A 119 3.00 4.32 -10.33
C TYR A 119 2.93 3.69 -8.92
N SER A 120 2.94 4.53 -7.87
CA SER A 120 2.87 4.09 -6.47
C SER A 120 1.83 4.89 -5.69
N LEU A 121 0.91 4.20 -5.01
CA LEU A 121 -0.10 4.77 -4.12
C LEU A 121 -0.01 4.11 -2.74
N LYS A 122 0.25 4.90 -1.70
CA LYS A 122 0.38 4.44 -0.31
C LYS A 122 -0.67 5.12 0.56
N LEU A 123 -1.61 4.33 1.07
CA LEU A 123 -2.79 4.75 1.83
C LEU A 123 -2.88 4.06 3.19
N GLN A 124 -1.84 3.36 3.63
CA GLN A 124 -1.89 2.56 4.85
C GLN A 124 -2.20 3.39 6.10
N ASN A 125 -2.82 2.76 7.10
CA ASN A 125 -3.23 3.39 8.35
C ASN A 125 -4.27 4.52 8.17
N ASN A 126 -5.18 4.40 7.20
CA ASN A 126 -6.32 5.30 7.03
C ASN A 126 -7.62 4.53 7.21
N PRO A 127 -8.68 5.05 7.85
CA PRO A 127 -9.93 4.32 8.06
C PRO A 127 -10.82 4.16 6.80
N ILE A 128 -10.24 3.79 5.65
CA ILE A 128 -10.92 3.61 4.36
C ILE A 128 -11.74 2.32 4.31
N THR A 129 -13.07 2.44 4.38
CA THR A 129 -13.97 1.28 4.36
C THR A 129 -14.27 0.76 2.96
N LYS A 130 -14.17 1.62 1.93
CA LYS A 130 -14.49 1.33 0.53
C LYS A 130 -13.59 2.13 -0.41
N PHE A 131 -13.28 1.56 -1.57
CA PHE A 131 -12.67 2.28 -2.69
C PHE A 131 -13.72 2.71 -3.72
N PRO A 132 -13.55 3.86 -4.40
CA PRO A 132 -14.36 4.24 -5.56
C PRO A 132 -14.03 3.33 -6.75
N ASP A 133 -14.98 3.20 -7.67
CA ASP A 133 -14.84 2.40 -8.90
C ASP A 133 -13.70 2.93 -9.77
N GLU A 134 -13.43 4.23 -9.68
CA GLU A 134 -12.40 4.99 -10.38
C GLU A 134 -10.98 4.58 -10.01
N ILE A 135 -10.78 3.82 -8.92
CA ILE A 135 -9.46 3.24 -8.64
C ILE A 135 -8.96 2.42 -9.83
N GLY A 136 -9.86 1.77 -10.58
CA GLY A 136 -9.51 1.00 -11.79
C GLY A 136 -8.97 1.84 -12.94
N LYS A 137 -9.08 3.17 -12.90
CA LYS A 137 -8.50 4.08 -13.92
C LYS A 137 -6.99 4.28 -13.74
N LEU A 138 -6.42 3.89 -12.59
CA LEU A 138 -4.98 3.99 -12.30
C LEU A 138 -4.18 2.88 -13.03
N THR A 139 -4.30 2.80 -14.34
CA THR A 139 -3.77 1.70 -15.15
C THR A 139 -2.24 1.59 -15.19
N ASP A 140 -1.52 2.66 -14.81
CA ASP A 140 -0.06 2.65 -14.60
C ASP A 140 0.38 2.30 -13.16
N LEU A 141 -0.54 1.92 -12.28
CA LEU A 141 -0.22 1.60 -10.89
C LEU A 141 0.51 0.25 -10.78
N HIS A 142 1.71 0.27 -10.22
CA HIS A 142 2.53 -0.93 -9.98
C HIS A 142 2.57 -1.31 -8.51
N PHE A 143 2.46 -0.32 -7.60
CA PHE A 143 2.52 -0.52 -6.16
C PHE A 143 1.31 0.12 -5.48
N LEU A 144 0.55 -0.70 -4.75
CA LEU A 144 -0.58 -0.26 -3.94
C LEU A 144 -0.42 -0.77 -2.51
N ASP A 145 -0.38 0.15 -1.56
CA ASP A 145 -0.43 -0.16 -0.13
C ASP A 145 -1.70 0.40 0.51
N ILE A 146 -2.57 -0.50 0.94
CA ILE A 146 -3.85 -0.24 1.60
C ILE A 146 -3.93 -1.03 2.91
N SER A 147 -2.77 -1.28 3.53
CA SER A 147 -2.71 -2.01 4.78
C SER A 147 -3.31 -1.19 5.93
N ASN A 148 -3.99 -1.86 6.86
CA ASN A 148 -4.67 -1.21 7.98
C ASN A 148 -5.68 -0.14 7.51
N CYS A 149 -6.51 -0.49 6.51
CA CYS A 149 -7.53 0.40 5.94
C CYS A 149 -8.96 0.18 6.45
N LYS A 150 -9.26 -0.94 7.12
CA LYS A 150 -10.63 -1.40 7.49
C LYS A 150 -11.50 -1.89 6.31
N LEU A 151 -10.87 -2.27 5.20
CA LEU A 151 -11.59 -2.81 4.04
C LEU A 151 -12.23 -4.16 4.35
N THR A 152 -13.45 -4.38 3.87
CA THR A 152 -14.12 -5.70 3.94
C THR A 152 -14.08 -6.47 2.62
N GLU A 153 -13.85 -5.77 1.51
CA GLU A 153 -13.78 -6.32 0.16
C GLU A 153 -12.96 -5.40 -0.76
N PHE A 154 -12.56 -5.93 -1.91
CA PHE A 154 -12.01 -5.12 -3.01
C PHE A 154 -13.11 -4.75 -3.99
N PRO A 155 -13.08 -3.55 -4.61
CA PRO A 155 -13.97 -3.25 -5.74
C PRO A 155 -13.62 -4.13 -6.95
N GLU A 156 -14.61 -4.51 -7.76
CA GLU A 156 -14.38 -5.32 -8.97
C GLU A 156 -13.38 -4.64 -9.93
N ASN A 157 -13.41 -3.31 -10.00
CA ASN A 157 -12.52 -2.53 -10.86
C ASN A 157 -11.04 -2.57 -10.45
N ILE A 158 -10.68 -3.16 -9.31
CA ILE A 158 -9.27 -3.44 -8.97
C ILE A 158 -8.61 -4.34 -10.03
N LEU A 159 -9.41 -5.14 -10.74
CA LEU A 159 -8.96 -6.03 -11.80
C LEU A 159 -8.42 -5.28 -13.03
N ASN A 160 -8.74 -3.99 -13.16
CA ASN A 160 -8.25 -3.13 -14.25
C ASN A 160 -6.80 -2.67 -14.02
N LEU A 161 -6.24 -2.88 -12.82
CA LEU A 161 -4.86 -2.55 -12.49
C LEU A 161 -3.88 -3.60 -13.04
N VAL A 162 -3.87 -3.78 -14.37
CA VAL A 162 -3.14 -4.86 -15.06
C VAL A 162 -1.61 -4.80 -14.91
N LYS A 163 -1.08 -3.63 -14.52
CA LYS A 163 0.35 -3.40 -14.23
C LYS A 163 0.70 -3.56 -12.75
N LEU A 164 -0.27 -3.86 -11.88
CA LEU A 164 -0.05 -3.99 -10.45
C LEU A 164 0.87 -5.20 -10.16
N GLN A 165 2.01 -4.93 -9.53
CA GLN A 165 3.03 -5.92 -9.19
C GLN A 165 3.09 -6.18 -7.70
N LYS A 166 2.92 -5.16 -6.86
CA LYS A 166 2.90 -5.32 -5.40
C LYS A 166 1.61 -4.77 -4.83
N LEU A 167 0.93 -5.62 -4.07
CA LEU A 167 -0.28 -5.26 -3.33
C LEU A 167 -0.12 -5.66 -1.87
N ASN A 168 -0.12 -4.66 -1.00
CA ASN A 168 -0.22 -4.85 0.43
C ASN A 168 -1.62 -4.43 0.92
N ALA A 169 -2.42 -5.42 1.32
CA ALA A 169 -3.76 -5.23 1.87
C ALA A 169 -3.91 -5.93 3.23
N ALA A 170 -2.80 -6.04 3.95
CA ALA A 170 -2.77 -6.65 5.28
C ALA A 170 -3.54 -5.82 6.32
N GLN A 171 -3.94 -6.44 7.44
CA GLN A 171 -4.64 -5.77 8.55
C GLN A 171 -5.95 -5.12 8.09
N ASN A 172 -6.73 -5.84 7.29
CA ASN A 172 -8.08 -5.44 6.91
C ASN A 172 -9.08 -6.51 7.41
N SER A 173 -10.33 -6.42 6.98
CA SER A 173 -11.40 -7.37 7.28
C SER A 173 -11.85 -8.12 6.03
N ILE A 174 -10.95 -8.32 5.07
CA ILE A 174 -11.24 -8.91 3.75
C ILE A 174 -11.53 -10.40 3.91
N LYS A 175 -12.61 -10.87 3.28
CA LYS A 175 -13.07 -12.27 3.37
C LYS A 175 -12.82 -13.07 2.09
N SER A 176 -12.78 -12.41 0.94
CA SER A 176 -12.66 -13.03 -0.38
C SER A 176 -11.94 -12.09 -1.36
N LEU A 177 -11.50 -12.65 -2.49
CA LEU A 177 -10.98 -11.90 -3.62
C LEU A 177 -12.02 -11.89 -4.76
N PRO A 178 -12.07 -10.83 -5.59
CA PRO A 178 -12.99 -10.77 -6.72
C PRO A 178 -12.66 -11.85 -7.76
N LEU A 179 -13.69 -12.32 -8.46
CA LEU A 179 -13.52 -13.31 -9.52
C LEU A 179 -12.58 -12.78 -10.60
N GLY A 180 -11.54 -13.55 -10.93
CA GLY A 180 -10.54 -13.15 -11.91
C GLY A 180 -9.35 -12.37 -11.35
N PHE A 181 -9.22 -12.23 -10.02
CA PHE A 181 -8.02 -11.68 -9.38
C PHE A 181 -6.72 -12.35 -9.85
N GLY A 182 -6.78 -13.64 -10.19
CA GLY A 182 -5.67 -14.39 -10.79
C GLY A 182 -5.18 -13.89 -12.15
N LYS A 183 -5.89 -12.98 -12.82
CA LYS A 183 -5.46 -12.34 -14.08
C LYS A 183 -4.45 -11.22 -13.86
N LEU A 184 -4.32 -10.71 -12.63
CA LEU A 184 -3.35 -9.66 -12.30
C LEU A 184 -1.92 -10.19 -12.34
N ASN A 185 -0.97 -9.32 -12.66
CA ASN A 185 0.46 -9.65 -12.76
C ASN A 185 1.20 -9.42 -11.44
N ILE A 186 0.58 -9.83 -10.32
CA ILE A 186 1.12 -9.59 -8.98
C ILE A 186 2.33 -10.50 -8.73
N SER A 187 3.44 -9.90 -8.33
CA SER A 187 4.64 -10.58 -7.85
C SER A 187 4.68 -10.70 -6.33
N GLU A 188 4.15 -9.72 -5.62
CA GLU A 188 4.15 -9.69 -4.15
C GLU A 188 2.76 -9.33 -3.63
N LEU A 189 2.13 -10.27 -2.92
CA LEU A 189 0.79 -10.11 -2.37
C LEU A 189 0.84 -10.29 -0.86
N CYS A 190 0.32 -9.33 -0.10
CA CYS A 190 0.17 -9.46 1.35
C CYS A 190 -1.29 -9.25 1.76
N LEU A 191 -1.91 -10.32 2.28
CA LEU A 191 -3.27 -10.40 2.80
C LEU A 191 -3.28 -10.89 4.26
N SER A 192 -2.15 -10.77 4.96
CA SER A 192 -2.03 -11.17 6.37
C SER A 192 -2.95 -10.34 7.28
N ASN A 193 -3.43 -10.90 8.39
CA ASN A 193 -4.38 -10.26 9.31
C ASN A 193 -5.65 -9.81 8.56
N ASN A 194 -6.35 -10.76 7.96
CA ASN A 194 -7.65 -10.58 7.32
C ASN A 194 -8.64 -11.64 7.83
N CYS A 195 -9.78 -11.79 7.17
CA CYS A 195 -10.85 -12.70 7.55
C CYS A 195 -11.05 -13.85 6.56
N PHE A 196 -10.01 -14.30 5.86
CA PHE A 196 -10.10 -15.45 4.94
C PHE A 196 -10.35 -16.75 5.72
N PHE A 197 -11.47 -17.42 5.46
CA PHE A 197 -11.80 -18.75 6.02
C PHE A 197 -11.31 -19.91 5.15
N GLU A 198 -11.12 -19.64 3.87
CA GLU A 198 -10.61 -20.57 2.87
C GLU A 198 -9.47 -19.90 2.11
N PHE A 199 -8.54 -20.70 1.60
CA PHE A 199 -7.50 -20.19 0.70
C PHE A 199 -8.13 -19.84 -0.67
N PRO A 200 -8.03 -18.59 -1.14
CA PRO A 200 -8.71 -18.17 -2.36
C PRO A 200 -8.09 -18.80 -3.61
N ARG A 201 -8.90 -19.49 -4.40
CA ARG A 201 -8.46 -20.24 -5.60
C ARG A 201 -7.94 -19.33 -6.70
N GLU A 202 -8.35 -18.07 -6.73
CA GLU A 202 -7.91 -17.06 -7.68
C GLU A 202 -6.38 -16.92 -7.68
N ILE A 203 -5.74 -17.06 -6.51
CA ILE A 203 -4.29 -16.94 -6.33
C ILE A 203 -3.52 -18.06 -7.05
N LEU A 204 -4.13 -19.24 -7.21
CA LEU A 204 -3.54 -20.38 -7.91
C LEU A 204 -3.38 -20.13 -9.43
N SER A 205 -3.93 -19.02 -9.94
CA SER A 205 -3.80 -18.61 -11.34
C SER A 205 -2.79 -17.47 -11.57
N LEU A 206 -2.20 -16.92 -10.49
CA LEU A 206 -1.18 -15.87 -10.60
C LEU A 206 0.10 -16.41 -11.23
N ARG A 207 0.55 -15.76 -12.31
CA ARG A 207 1.67 -16.27 -13.14
C ARG A 207 3.05 -15.80 -12.71
N TYR A 208 3.14 -14.72 -11.95
CA TYR A 208 4.40 -14.03 -11.64
C TYR A 208 4.64 -13.88 -10.14
N VAL A 209 3.88 -14.61 -9.32
CA VAL A 209 3.93 -14.49 -7.86
C VAL A 209 5.24 -15.07 -7.31
N ARG A 210 5.85 -14.33 -6.38
CA ARG A 210 7.06 -14.69 -5.64
C ARG A 210 6.82 -14.72 -4.14
N TYR A 211 5.95 -13.85 -3.65
CA TYR A 211 5.60 -13.77 -2.24
C TYR A 211 4.09 -13.69 -2.06
N ILE A 212 3.57 -14.51 -1.16
CA ILE A 212 2.18 -14.54 -0.74
C ILE A 212 2.12 -14.56 0.80
N GLY A 213 1.59 -13.49 1.38
CA GLY A 213 1.31 -13.39 2.81
C GLY A 213 -0.15 -13.66 3.13
N PHE A 214 -0.43 -14.70 3.89
CA PHE A 214 -1.74 -15.04 4.46
C PHE A 214 -1.68 -15.24 5.98
N ALA A 215 -0.63 -14.76 6.64
CA ALA A 215 -0.46 -14.98 8.06
C ALA A 215 -1.64 -14.40 8.85
N TYR A 216 -2.04 -15.03 9.96
CA TYR A 216 -3.11 -14.55 10.84
C TYR A 216 -4.45 -14.38 10.11
N ASN A 217 -4.89 -15.43 9.42
CA ASN A 217 -6.25 -15.55 8.85
C ASN A 217 -7.00 -16.71 9.54
N ASN A 218 -8.15 -17.11 9.01
CA ASN A 218 -8.97 -18.21 9.52
C ASN A 218 -8.92 -19.45 8.62
N ILE A 219 -7.88 -19.62 7.80
CA ILE A 219 -7.80 -20.70 6.81
C ILE A 219 -7.66 -22.05 7.52
N ALA A 220 -8.62 -22.95 7.31
CA ALA A 220 -8.64 -24.28 7.93
C ALA A 220 -8.06 -25.38 7.04
N PHE A 221 -8.16 -25.21 5.72
CA PHE A 221 -7.74 -26.18 4.73
C PHE A 221 -7.05 -25.50 3.54
N LEU A 222 -6.10 -26.20 2.94
CA LEU A 222 -5.51 -25.83 1.67
C LEU A 222 -6.22 -26.59 0.52
N PRO A 223 -6.32 -26.01 -0.68
CA PRO A 223 -6.89 -26.70 -1.84
C PRO A 223 -5.92 -27.75 -2.40
N HIS A 224 -6.43 -28.85 -2.94
CA HIS A 224 -5.60 -29.91 -3.56
C HIS A 224 -4.67 -29.40 -4.69
N ASP A 225 -5.06 -28.30 -5.35
CA ASP A 225 -4.33 -27.70 -6.46
C ASP A 225 -3.25 -26.68 -6.06
N MET A 226 -2.82 -26.67 -4.79
CA MET A 226 -1.75 -25.77 -4.31
C MET A 226 -0.47 -25.85 -5.16
N TRP A 227 -0.19 -27.03 -5.72
CA TRP A 227 0.94 -27.29 -6.61
C TRP A 227 1.00 -26.36 -7.83
N ARG A 228 -0.11 -25.74 -8.24
CA ARG A 228 -0.12 -24.77 -9.35
C ARG A 228 0.76 -23.54 -9.09
N LEU A 229 1.00 -23.20 -7.82
CA LEU A 229 1.87 -22.07 -7.47
C LEU A 229 3.34 -22.31 -7.82
N SER A 230 3.83 -23.57 -7.85
CA SER A 230 5.22 -23.84 -8.27
C SER A 230 5.44 -23.63 -9.77
N ARG A 231 4.37 -23.55 -10.56
CA ARG A 231 4.41 -23.22 -12.00
C ARG A 231 4.46 -21.71 -12.29
N SER A 232 4.54 -20.86 -11.26
CA SER A 232 4.78 -19.43 -11.43
C SER A 232 6.07 -19.21 -12.25
N LYS A 233 6.01 -18.37 -13.30
CA LYS A 233 7.10 -18.13 -14.26
C LYS A 233 8.26 -17.28 -13.70
N CYS A 234 8.41 -17.22 -12.38
CA CYS A 234 9.50 -16.51 -11.75
C CYS A 234 10.79 -17.32 -11.86
N TYR A 235 11.51 -17.13 -12.97
CA TYR A 235 12.84 -17.67 -13.19
C TYR A 235 13.71 -17.43 -11.94
N ASN A 236 14.22 -18.53 -11.36
CA ASN A 236 15.24 -18.58 -10.31
C ASN A 236 14.86 -18.10 -8.90
N SER A 237 13.58 -17.99 -8.55
CA SER A 237 13.16 -17.69 -7.17
C SER A 237 12.01 -18.58 -6.70
N TRP A 238 12.20 -19.31 -5.60
CA TRP A 238 11.11 -20.07 -4.94
C TRP A 238 9.96 -19.13 -4.57
N VAL A 239 8.73 -19.62 -4.76
CA VAL A 239 7.55 -18.93 -4.22
C VAL A 239 7.61 -19.03 -2.69
N THR A 240 7.44 -17.89 -2.02
CA THR A 240 7.35 -17.81 -0.56
C THR A 240 5.89 -17.66 -0.15
N LEU A 241 5.39 -18.59 0.64
CA LEU A 241 4.03 -18.62 1.17
C LEU A 241 4.07 -18.55 2.69
N ASN A 242 3.50 -17.48 3.25
CA ASN A 242 3.38 -17.34 4.70
C ASN A 242 1.93 -17.62 5.13
N LEU A 243 1.72 -18.74 5.81
CA LEU A 243 0.44 -19.18 6.37
C LEU A 243 0.46 -19.25 7.91
N CYS A 244 1.44 -18.60 8.54
CA CYS A 244 1.58 -18.56 9.99
C CYS A 244 0.29 -18.08 10.68
N GLY A 245 -0.11 -18.65 11.83
CA GLY A 245 -1.25 -18.16 12.61
C GLY A 245 -2.62 -18.39 11.96
N ASN A 246 -2.77 -19.42 11.12
CA ASN A 246 -4.05 -19.85 10.57
C ASN A 246 -4.66 -20.98 11.41
N LYS A 247 -5.75 -21.57 10.94
CA LYS A 247 -6.49 -22.67 11.60
C LYS A 247 -6.25 -24.01 10.91
N LEU A 248 -5.11 -24.18 10.25
CA LEU A 248 -4.80 -25.42 9.52
C LEU A 248 -4.72 -26.58 10.52
N THR A 249 -5.60 -27.57 10.37
CA THR A 249 -5.66 -28.77 11.23
C THR A 249 -5.10 -30.00 10.56
N HIS A 250 -5.02 -30.01 9.23
CA HIS A 250 -4.50 -31.11 8.44
C HIS A 250 -3.75 -30.61 7.20
N LEU A 251 -2.78 -31.41 6.75
CA LEU A 251 -2.14 -31.28 5.45
C LEU A 251 -2.22 -32.65 4.76
N GLN A 252 -2.78 -32.69 3.56
CA GLN A 252 -2.85 -33.91 2.76
C GLN A 252 -1.46 -34.34 2.28
N GLU A 253 -1.26 -35.63 2.02
CA GLU A 253 0.05 -36.19 1.63
C GLU A 253 0.61 -35.55 0.34
N GLN A 254 -0.26 -35.32 -0.65
CA GLN A 254 0.08 -34.63 -1.91
C GLN A 254 0.51 -33.17 -1.68
N GLU A 255 -0.01 -32.52 -0.63
CA GLU A 255 0.38 -31.15 -0.27
C GLU A 255 1.81 -31.14 0.29
N ARG A 256 2.22 -32.17 1.04
CA ARG A 256 3.56 -32.27 1.66
C ARG A 256 4.69 -32.34 0.64
N ASP A 257 4.46 -32.98 -0.51
CA ASP A 257 5.45 -33.02 -1.59
C ASP A 257 5.60 -31.66 -2.27
N PHE A 258 4.49 -30.95 -2.48
CA PHE A 258 4.52 -29.56 -2.95
C PHE A 258 5.22 -28.61 -1.97
N LEU A 259 5.06 -28.80 -0.66
CA LEU A 259 5.73 -27.96 0.35
C LEU A 259 7.27 -28.00 0.25
N LYS A 260 7.85 -28.99 -0.44
CA LYS A 260 9.29 -29.07 -0.70
C LYS A 260 9.74 -28.13 -1.84
N GLU A 261 8.83 -27.71 -2.72
CA GLU A 261 9.12 -26.86 -3.89
C GLU A 261 8.96 -25.35 -3.63
N ILE A 262 8.46 -24.98 -2.45
CA ILE A 262 8.21 -23.58 -2.06
C ILE A 262 8.78 -23.27 -0.67
N LYS A 263 9.08 -21.99 -0.40
CA LYS A 263 9.38 -21.54 0.98
C LYS A 263 8.06 -21.35 1.72
N ILE A 264 7.74 -22.23 2.66
CA ILE A 264 6.51 -22.08 3.44
C ILE A 264 6.80 -21.75 4.91
N SER A 265 6.02 -20.83 5.47
CA SER A 265 5.95 -20.59 6.91
C SER A 265 4.58 -21.03 7.43
N LEU A 266 4.57 -22.00 8.35
CA LEU A 266 3.37 -22.63 8.93
C LEU A 266 3.23 -22.42 10.45
N GLY A 267 4.10 -21.63 11.08
CA GLY A 267 4.09 -21.45 12.55
C GLY A 267 2.71 -21.06 13.11
N GLU A 268 2.44 -21.33 14.39
CA GLU A 268 1.18 -20.95 15.05
C GLU A 268 -0.11 -21.51 14.39
N ASN A 269 -0.05 -22.65 13.69
CA ASN A 269 -1.21 -23.42 13.22
C ASN A 269 -1.47 -24.63 14.13
N PRO A 270 -2.73 -25.07 14.33
CA PRO A 270 -3.08 -26.26 15.11
C PRO A 270 -2.83 -27.58 14.33
N LEU A 271 -1.62 -27.74 13.77
CA LEU A 271 -1.22 -28.94 13.02
C LEU A 271 -0.54 -29.96 13.96
N PRO A 272 -1.02 -31.22 14.03
CA PRO A 272 -0.39 -32.24 14.85
C PRO A 272 1.03 -32.57 14.33
N GLY A 273 2.03 -32.57 15.24
CA GLY A 273 3.41 -32.98 14.94
C GLY A 273 4.35 -31.89 14.41
N LEU A 274 3.93 -30.62 14.34
CA LEU A 274 4.77 -29.49 13.91
C LEU A 274 5.40 -28.69 15.06
N GLU A 275 5.19 -29.11 16.31
CA GLU A 275 5.71 -28.44 17.52
C GLU A 275 7.26 -28.39 17.57
N HIS A 276 7.94 -29.23 16.78
CA HIS A 276 9.41 -29.33 16.74
C HIS A 276 9.98 -29.51 15.33
N ASN A 277 9.62 -28.67 14.36
CA ASN A 277 10.29 -28.70 13.05
C ASN A 277 11.57 -27.82 13.05
N PRO A 278 12.78 -28.41 12.99
CA PRO A 278 14.05 -27.68 13.11
C PRO A 278 14.40 -26.80 11.89
N ASN A 279 13.67 -26.91 10.76
CA ASN A 279 13.77 -25.95 9.66
C ASN A 279 13.07 -24.60 9.96
N SER A 280 12.48 -24.46 11.15
CA SER A 280 12.09 -23.17 11.74
C SER A 280 13.28 -22.34 12.26
N GLY A 281 14.53 -22.67 11.89
CA GLY A 281 15.80 -22.17 12.44
C GLY A 281 16.12 -20.68 12.31
N LEU A 282 15.17 -19.82 11.95
CA LEU A 282 15.25 -18.36 12.15
C LEU A 282 14.12 -17.80 13.04
N ILE A 283 13.17 -18.65 13.45
CA ILE A 283 11.95 -18.28 14.18
C ILE A 283 11.99 -18.82 15.62
N SER A 284 12.88 -19.76 15.96
CA SER A 284 12.99 -20.33 17.33
C SER A 284 13.28 -19.28 18.42
N SER A 285 13.92 -18.16 18.10
CA SER A 285 14.17 -17.05 19.03
C SER A 285 13.03 -16.03 19.13
N ILE A 286 12.03 -16.06 18.24
CA ILE A 286 10.87 -15.16 18.23
C ILE A 286 9.78 -15.63 19.21
N PHE A 287 9.75 -16.93 19.53
CA PHE A 287 8.74 -17.55 20.41
C PHE A 287 8.78 -17.07 21.88
N LEU A 288 9.82 -16.34 22.28
CA LEU A 288 9.92 -15.74 23.62
C LEU A 288 9.41 -14.29 23.68
N LEU A 289 8.97 -13.72 22.56
CA LEU A 289 8.53 -12.33 22.52
C LEU A 289 7.03 -12.16 22.84
N PRO A 290 6.66 -11.21 23.73
CA PRO A 290 5.28 -10.95 24.07
C PRO A 290 4.45 -10.50 22.84
N PRO A 291 3.11 -10.66 22.84
CA PRO A 291 2.24 -10.42 21.68
C PRO A 291 2.38 -9.04 21.02
N LYS A 292 2.76 -8.00 21.77
CA LYS A 292 3.07 -6.66 21.22
C LYS A 292 4.34 -6.66 20.34
N ALA A 293 5.39 -7.36 20.76
CA ALA A 293 6.65 -7.44 20.02
C ALA A 293 6.54 -8.32 18.76
N ARG A 294 5.62 -9.29 18.73
CA ARG A 294 5.27 -10.03 17.49
C ARG A 294 4.60 -9.15 16.44
N LYS A 295 3.73 -8.22 16.85
CA LYS A 295 3.17 -7.20 15.95
C LYS A 295 4.25 -6.25 15.41
N GLU A 296 5.25 -5.90 16.21
CA GLU A 296 6.39 -5.10 15.78
C GLU A 296 7.34 -5.86 14.84
N TYR A 297 7.50 -7.18 15.00
CA TYR A 297 8.28 -8.00 14.06
C TYR A 297 7.59 -8.12 12.70
N VAL A 298 6.27 -8.36 12.68
CA VAL A 298 5.49 -8.26 11.44
C VAL A 298 5.64 -6.87 10.85
N LYS A 299 5.57 -5.81 11.66
CA LYS A 299 5.83 -4.43 11.23
C LYS A 299 7.23 -4.25 10.64
N MET A 300 8.28 -4.85 11.21
CA MET A 300 9.66 -4.82 10.71
C MET A 300 9.84 -5.58 9.39
N VAL A 301 9.21 -6.76 9.24
CA VAL A 301 9.18 -7.50 7.96
C VAL A 301 8.38 -6.72 6.90
N MET A 302 7.34 -6.00 7.31
CA MET A 302 6.56 -5.10 6.45
C MET A 302 7.32 -3.80 6.11
N GLU A 303 8.17 -3.30 7.01
CA GLU A 303 9.07 -2.17 6.76
C GLU A 303 10.11 -2.52 5.67
N ASN A 304 10.56 -3.77 5.60
CA ASN A 304 11.38 -4.27 4.49
C ASN A 304 10.62 -4.38 3.16
N PHE A 305 9.30 -4.56 3.18
CA PHE A 305 8.43 -4.47 1.98
C PHE A 305 8.42 -3.04 1.39
N HIS A 306 8.68 -2.04 2.23
CA HIS A 306 8.68 -0.63 1.84
C HIS A 306 10.03 -0.11 1.33
N HIS A 307 11.14 -0.80 1.64
CA HIS A 307 12.50 -0.28 1.41
C HIS A 307 12.95 -0.27 -0.06
N ASP A 308 12.27 -0.95 -0.98
CA ASP A 308 12.67 -1.06 -2.40
C ASP A 308 11.82 -0.24 -3.40
N SER A 309 11.01 0.70 -2.91
CA SER A 309 10.04 1.44 -3.76
C SER A 309 10.54 2.75 -4.37
N ASP A 310 11.84 3.06 -4.30
CA ASP A 310 12.46 4.18 -5.05
C ASP A 310 12.71 3.84 -6.54
N GLY A 311 12.03 2.82 -7.05
CA GLY A 311 12.05 2.37 -8.44
C GLY A 311 11.60 3.44 -9.43
N ARG A 312 12.50 4.35 -9.78
CA ARG A 312 12.46 4.98 -11.11
C ARG A 312 12.60 3.87 -12.15
N PRO A 313 11.95 3.98 -13.33
CA PRO A 313 12.58 3.46 -14.52
C PRO A 313 13.94 4.17 -14.64
N LYS A 314 15.04 3.40 -14.67
CA LYS A 314 16.32 3.96 -15.13
C LYS A 314 16.07 4.48 -16.54
N SER A 315 16.04 5.80 -16.70
CA SER A 315 16.11 6.43 -18.02
C SER A 315 17.40 5.94 -18.68
N ARG A 316 17.25 5.15 -19.74
CA ARG A 316 18.30 5.07 -20.76
C ARG A 316 18.21 6.32 -21.62
#